data_AF-A0A3M2UEN2-F1
#
_entry.id   AF-A0A3M2UEN2-F1
#
_cell.length_a   1.000
_cell.length_b   1.000
_cell.length_c   1.000
_cell.angle_alpha   90.00
_cell.angle_beta   90.00
_cell.angle_gamma   90.00
#
_symmetry.space_group_name_H-M   'P 1'
#
loop_
_entity.id
_entity.type
_entity.pdbx_description
1 polymer ?
#
loop_
_entity_poly.entity_id
_entity_poly.type
_entity_poly.pdbx_seq_one_letter_code
_entity_poly.pdbx_strand_id
1 'polypeptide(L)' 'NVPVVVCGPGSIEQAHKPDEFIDESQMDAGERFLHSLLGSLKQ' A
#
# COMPACT_ATOMS: atom_id res chain seq x y z
N ASN A 1 -20.20 10.47 -8.43
CA ASN A 1 -19.39 9.25 -8.65
C ASN A 1 -18.01 9.70 -9.06
N VAL A 2 -16.96 9.32 -8.33
CA VAL A 2 -15.56 9.67 -8.64
C VAL A 2 -14.80 8.34 -8.80
N PRO A 3 -13.94 8.17 -9.81
CA PRO A 3 -13.11 6.97 -9.91
C PRO A 3 -12.14 6.89 -8.73
N VAL A 4 -12.11 5.76 -8.03
CA VAL A 4 -11.30 5.55 -6.82
C VAL A 4 -10.54 4.23 -6.93
N VAL A 5 -9.31 4.22 -6.41
CA VAL A 5 -8.46 3.04 -6.26
C VAL A 5 -8.07 2.88 -4.80
N VAL A 6 -8.08 1.65 -4.30
CA VAL A 6 -7.52 1.28 -3.00
C VAL A 6 -6.15 0.64 -3.23
N CYS A 7 -5.12 1.14 -2.56
CA CYS A 7 -3.76 0.62 -2.66
C CYS A 7 -3.03 0.78 -1.33
N GLY A 8 -2.06 -0.11 -1.07
CA GLY A 8 -1.27 -0.14 0.16
C GLY A 8 -0.43 -1.41 0.23
N PRO A 9 0.59 -1.45 1.11
CA PRO A 9 1.43 -2.63 1.29
C PRO A 9 0.70 -3.74 2.09
N GLY A 10 1.26 -4.96 2.05
CA GLY A 10 0.70 -6.13 2.74
C GLY A 10 -0.19 -7.01 1.86
N SER A 11 -0.96 -7.90 2.49
CA SER A 11 -1.92 -8.80 1.82
C SER A 11 -3.22 -8.87 2.60
N ILE A 12 -4.35 -8.68 1.91
CA ILE A 12 -5.68 -8.81 2.51
C ILE A 12 -5.99 -10.25 2.94
N GLU A 13 -5.29 -11.24 2.36
CA GLU A 13 -5.52 -12.66 2.66
C GLU A 13 -5.22 -13.02 4.11
N GLN A 14 -4.41 -12.24 4.82
CA GLN A 14 -4.10 -12.47 6.24
C GLN A 14 -4.82 -11.50 7.19
N ALA A 15 -5.55 -10.50 6.69
CA ALA A 15 -6.22 -9.52 7.54
C ALA A 15 -7.26 -10.18 8.47
N HIS A 16 -7.32 -9.71 9.72
CA HIS A 16 -8.20 -10.24 10.78
C HIS A 16 -8.01 -11.73 11.10
N LYS A 17 -6.84 -12.29 10.81
CA LYS A 17 -6.45 -13.64 11.22
C LYS A 17 -5.46 -13.57 12.38
N PRO A 18 -5.34 -14.64 13.19
CA PRO A 18 -4.24 -14.76 14.14
C PRO A 18 -2.89 -14.57 13.42
N ASP A 19 -1.93 -14.00 14.14
CA ASP A 19 -0.57 -13.74 13.64
C ASP A 19 -0.51 -12.84 12.39
N GLU A 20 -1.49 -11.94 12.21
CA GLU A 20 -1.42 -10.88 11.20
C GLU A 20 -0.15 -10.05 11.41
N PHE A 21 0.69 -9.99 10.38
CA PHE A 21 1.91 -9.21 10.40
C PHE A 21 2.16 -8.57 9.04
N ILE A 22 3.05 -7.59 9.03
CA ILE A 22 3.59 -7.01 7.81
C ILE A 22 5.11 -6.97 7.96
N ASP A 23 5.81 -7.35 6.90
CA ASP A 23 7.27 -7.27 6.90
C ASP A 23 7.71 -5.80 6.73
N GLU A 24 8.77 -5.39 7.42
CA GLU A 24 9.30 -4.03 7.32
C GLU A 24 9.61 -3.65 5.86
N SER A 25 10.11 -4.60 5.05
CA SER A 25 10.37 -4.37 3.63
C SER A 25 9.11 -4.06 2.80
N GLN A 26 7.95 -4.58 3.21
CA GLN A 26 6.68 -4.26 2.58
C GLN A 26 6.25 -2.84 2.91
N MET A 27 6.49 -2.38 4.15
CA MET A 27 6.25 -1.00 4.55
C MET A 27 7.10 -0.03 3.71
N ASP A 28 8.40 -0.29 3.59
CA ASP A 28 9.30 0.53 2.76
C ASP A 28 8.87 0.53 1.28
N ALA A 29 8.39 -0.61 0.77
CA ALA A 29 7.88 -0.71 -0.59
C ALA A 29 6.60 0.13 -0.80
N GLY A 30 5.70 0.11 0.18
CA GLY A 30 4.50 0.94 0.19
C GLY A 30 4.82 2.44 0.18
N GLU A 31 5.78 2.88 1.00
CA GLU A 31 6.28 4.25 1.00
C GLU A 31 6.82 4.64 -0.39
N ARG A 32 7.76 3.85 -0.94
CA ARG A 32 8.33 4.11 -2.28
C ARG A 32 7.26 4.21 -3.36
N PHE A 33 6.25 3.34 -3.32
CA PHE A 33 5.12 3.39 -4.25
C PHE A 33 4.35 4.71 -4.15
N LEU A 34 3.98 5.14 -2.94
CA LEU A 34 3.23 6.38 -2.73
C LEU A 34 4.04 7.61 -3.17
N HIS A 35 5.35 7.63 -2.89
CA HIS A 35 6.24 8.69 -3.39
C HIS A 35 6.27 8.75 -4.92
N SER A 36 6.39 7.59 -5.58
CA SER A 36 6.36 7.51 -7.05
C SER A 36 5.01 7.96 -7.62
N LEU A 37 3.90 7.60 -6.97
CA LEU A 37 2.56 7.98 -7.38
C LEU A 37 2.36 9.50 -7.26
N LEU A 38 2.75 10.09 -6.14
CA LEU A 38 2.69 11.54 -5.98
C LEU A 38 3.59 12.25 -7.01
N GLY A 39 4.75 11.68 -7.32
CA GLY A 39 5.63 12.19 -8.38
C GLY A 39 4.98 12.17 -9.76
N SER A 40 4.24 11.11 -10.11
CA SER A 40 3.57 11.02 -11.41
C SER A 40 2.33 11.92 -11.54
N LEU A 41 1.73 12.32 -10.41
CA LEU A 41 0.54 13.18 -10.38
C LEU A 41 0.85 14.70 -10.35
N LYS A 42 2.07 15.10 -9.97
CA LYS A 42 2.48 16.52 -9.81
C LYS A 42 2.94 17.19 -11.12
N GLN A 43 2.24 16.94 -12.24
CA GLN A 43 2.49 17.64 -13.51
C GLN A 43 2.14 19.13 -13.41
#